data_AF-A0A482RR27-F1
#
_entry.id   AF-A0A482RR27-F1
#
_cell.length_a   1.000
_cell.length_b   1.000
_cell.length_c   1.000
_cell.angle_alpha   90.00
_cell.angle_beta   90.00
_cell.angle_gamma   90.00
#
_symmetry.space_group_name_H-M   'P 1'
#
loop_
_entity.id
_entity.type
_entity.pdbx_description
1 polymer ?
#
loop_
_entity_poly.entity_id
_entity_poly.type
_entity_poly.pdbx_seq_one_letter_code
_entity_poly.pdbx_strand_id
1 'polypeptide(L)'
;MGAWAARLLLTTLRRWTFMVSRGLQPSTRTPYARRVQRWWRAVEDKRIFQYFRRLLAFRNAGNAVAMLRSICPSETQLLDPAVGARVRFRLGGRSWPPTIYFKVYIAAPVCDVNAFAPRVYALPPSPLHGSALSTT
;
A
#
# COMPACT_ATOMS: atom_id res chain seq x y z
N MET A 1 13.05 -42.73 55.38
CA MET A 1 12.96 -43.00 53.92
C MET A 1 12.47 -41.81 53.07
N GLY A 2 12.38 -40.56 53.58
CA GLY A 2 11.72 -39.45 52.85
C GLY A 2 12.61 -38.38 52.20
N ALA A 3 13.90 -38.27 52.55
CA ALA A 3 14.76 -37.17 52.09
C ALA A 3 15.35 -37.39 50.68
N TRP A 4 15.52 -38.64 50.26
CA TRP A 4 16.11 -38.98 48.95
C TRP A 4 15.15 -38.73 47.78
N ALA A 5 13.84 -38.94 47.98
CA ALA A 5 12.81 -38.68 46.96
C ALA A 5 12.64 -37.18 46.65
N ALA A 6 12.72 -36.31 47.68
CA ALA A 6 12.59 -34.87 47.52
C ALA A 6 13.78 -34.24 46.76
N ARG A 7 15.01 -34.75 46.96
CA ARG A 7 16.19 -34.31 46.20
C ARG A 7 16.14 -34.72 44.73
N LEU A 8 15.60 -35.90 44.41
CA LEU A 8 15.39 -36.34 43.03
C LEU A 8 14.30 -35.52 42.33
N LEU A 9 13.20 -35.18 43.02
CA LEU A 9 12.14 -34.32 42.46
C LEU A 9 12.57 -32.86 42.26
N LEU A 10 13.38 -32.30 43.17
CA LEU A 10 13.89 -30.92 43.02
C LEU A 10 14.97 -30.79 41.94
N THR A 11 15.76 -31.84 41.71
CA THR A 11 16.77 -31.85 40.63
C THR A 11 16.14 -32.07 39.25
N THR A 12 15.07 -32.85 39.15
CA THR A 12 14.32 -33.00 37.89
C THR A 12 13.51 -31.74 37.54
N LEU A 13 12.93 -31.05 38.54
CA LEU A 13 12.24 -29.77 38.33
C LEU A 13 13.18 -28.61 37.95
N ARG A 14 14.39 -28.56 38.53
CA ARG A 14 15.44 -27.61 38.11
C ARG A 14 15.95 -27.87 36.69
N ARG A 15 16.03 -29.14 36.29
CA ARG A 15 16.46 -29.54 34.93
C ARG A 15 15.36 -29.27 33.90
N TRP A 16 14.09 -29.37 34.28
CA TRP A 16 12.94 -29.04 33.43
C TRP A 16 12.79 -27.53 33.23
N THR A 17 12.92 -26.70 34.27
CA THR A 17 12.88 -25.23 34.14
C THR A 17 14.07 -24.68 33.34
N PHE A 18 15.24 -25.32 33.42
CA PHE A 18 16.39 -24.99 32.57
C PHE A 18 16.23 -25.47 31.11
N MET A 19 15.59 -26.62 30.86
CA MET A 19 15.27 -27.08 29.49
C MET A 19 14.14 -26.27 28.84
N VAL A 20 13.10 -25.92 29.59
CA VAL A 20 11.96 -25.11 29.11
C VAL A 20 12.41 -23.66 28.86
N SER A 21 13.35 -23.12 29.65
CA SER A 21 13.97 -21.81 29.38
C SER A 21 14.94 -21.81 28.18
N ARG A 22 15.19 -22.97 27.55
CA ARG A 22 15.94 -23.08 26.28
C ARG A 22 15.04 -23.16 25.05
N GLY A 23 13.72 -23.20 25.22
CA GLY A 23 12.77 -22.97 24.13
C GLY A 23 12.68 -21.47 23.85
N LEU A 24 13.40 -21.01 22.81
CA LEU A 24 13.50 -19.62 22.34
C LEU A 24 14.51 -18.73 23.08
N GLN A 25 15.77 -19.16 23.15
CA GLN A 25 16.86 -18.19 23.10
C GLN A 25 16.74 -17.41 21.77
N PRO A 26 16.77 -16.06 21.75
CA PRO A 26 16.76 -15.31 20.50
C PRO A 26 17.96 -15.80 19.70
N SER A 27 17.69 -16.47 18.55
CA SER A 27 18.72 -17.06 17.71
C SER A 27 19.85 -16.05 17.57
N THR A 28 21.08 -16.43 17.94
CA THR A 28 22.28 -15.65 17.70
C THR A 28 22.57 -15.65 16.19
N ARG A 29 21.64 -15.09 15.40
CA ARG A 29 21.82 -14.86 13.97
C ARG A 29 23.09 -14.05 13.84
N THR A 30 24.10 -14.69 13.25
CA THR A 30 25.41 -14.09 13.01
C THR A 30 25.22 -12.75 12.28
N PRO A 31 26.05 -11.74 12.55
CA PRO A 31 25.94 -10.44 11.88
C PRO A 31 25.96 -10.58 10.34
N TYR A 32 26.67 -11.59 9.84
CA TYR A 32 26.74 -11.95 8.43
C TYR A 32 25.39 -12.44 7.86
N ALA A 33 24.72 -13.37 8.53
CA ALA A 33 23.42 -13.87 8.09
C ALA A 33 22.37 -12.75 8.03
N ARG A 34 22.41 -11.79 8.97
CA ARG A 34 21.52 -10.62 8.95
C ARG A 34 21.80 -9.71 7.76
N ARG A 35 23.06 -9.55 7.35
CA ARG A 35 23.44 -8.73 6.19
C ARG A 35 22.89 -9.32 4.90
N VAL A 36 23.01 -10.64 4.72
CA VAL A 36 22.41 -11.35 3.58
C VAL A 36 20.89 -11.23 3.59
N GLN A 37 20.24 -11.46 4.73
CA GLN A 37 18.78 -11.34 4.86
C GLN A 37 18.28 -9.92 4.58
N ARG A 38 18.99 -8.88 5.04
CA ARG A 38 18.64 -7.49 4.76
C ARG A 38 18.78 -7.17 3.28
N TRP A 39 19.85 -7.61 2.64
CA TRP A 39 20.04 -7.41 1.21
C TRP A 39 18.94 -8.09 0.40
N TRP A 40 18.61 -9.36 0.73
CA TRP A 40 17.54 -10.09 0.07
C TRP A 40 16.19 -9.38 0.20
N ARG A 41 15.82 -8.96 1.41
CA ARG A 41 14.58 -8.20 1.64
C ARG A 41 14.57 -6.89 0.87
N ALA A 42 15.67 -6.15 0.85
CA ALA A 42 15.76 -4.90 0.10
C ALA A 42 15.61 -5.11 -1.42
N VAL A 43 16.13 -6.22 -1.97
CA VAL A 43 15.93 -6.58 -3.37
C VAL A 43 14.46 -6.92 -3.64
N GLU A 44 13.85 -7.70 -2.76
CA GLU A 44 12.43 -8.07 -2.89
C GLU A 44 11.51 -6.85 -2.75
N ASP A 45 11.80 -5.96 -1.80
CA ASP A 45 11.04 -4.73 -1.60
C ASP A 45 11.12 -3.83 -2.85
N LYS A 46 12.30 -3.74 -3.48
CA LYS A 46 12.47 -3.03 -4.75
C LYS A 46 11.66 -3.67 -5.89
N ARG A 47 11.60 -5.00 -5.97
CA ARG A 47 10.81 -5.72 -6.99
C ARG A 47 9.32 -5.45 -6.81
N ILE A 48 8.82 -5.57 -5.58
CA ILE A 48 7.44 -5.28 -5.22
C ILE A 48 7.10 -3.81 -5.55
N PHE A 49 7.98 -2.86 -5.19
CA PHE A 49 7.78 -1.45 -5.54
C PHE A 49 7.72 -1.23 -7.06
N GLN A 50 8.63 -1.82 -7.82
CA GLN A 50 8.65 -1.70 -9.27
C GLN A 50 7.38 -2.28 -9.91
N TYR A 51 6.88 -3.40 -9.39
CA TYR A 51 5.60 -3.97 -9.81
C TYR A 51 4.47 -2.97 -9.60
N PHE A 52 4.32 -2.42 -8.39
CA PHE A 52 3.30 -1.42 -8.11
C PHE A 52 3.45 -0.16 -8.97
N ARG A 53 4.67 0.35 -9.15
CA ARG A 53 4.94 1.51 -10.01
C ARG A 53 4.47 1.27 -11.44
N ARG A 54 4.77 0.10 -12.01
CA ARG A 54 4.33 -0.27 -13.37
C ARG A 54 2.81 -0.42 -13.45
N LEU A 55 2.21 -1.07 -12.45
CA LEU A 55 0.76 -1.22 -12.35
C LEU A 55 0.05 0.15 -12.34
N LEU A 56 0.53 1.09 -11.52
CA LEU A 56 -0.05 2.44 -11.44
C LEU A 56 0.16 3.23 -12.73
N ALA A 57 1.32 3.12 -13.38
CA ALA A 57 1.59 3.80 -14.65
C ALA A 57 0.62 3.34 -15.75
N PHE A 58 0.42 2.03 -15.89
CA PHE A 58 -0.51 1.46 -16.88
C PHE A 58 -1.96 1.90 -16.61
N ARG A 59 -2.38 1.84 -15.34
CA ARG A 59 -3.74 2.17 -14.92
C ARG A 59 -4.05 3.67 -15.01
N ASN A 60 -3.10 4.57 -14.76
CA ASN A 60 -3.33 6.02 -14.90
C ASN A 60 -3.53 6.49 -16.36
N ALA A 61 -3.17 5.68 -17.36
CA ALA A 61 -3.35 6.00 -18.77
C ALA A 61 -4.66 5.43 -19.37
N GLY A 62 -5.37 4.56 -18.65
CA GLY A 62 -6.56 3.86 -19.13
C GLY A 62 -7.87 4.62 -18.93
N ASN A 63 -8.95 4.06 -19.47
CA ASN A 63 -10.30 4.55 -19.22
C ASN A 63 -10.70 4.28 -17.75
N ALA A 64 -10.94 5.36 -17.01
CA ALA A 64 -11.32 5.34 -15.60
C ALA A 64 -12.55 4.47 -15.31
N VAL A 65 -13.62 4.61 -16.10
CA VAL A 65 -14.88 3.87 -15.91
C VAL A 65 -14.63 2.37 -16.10
N ALA A 66 -13.95 1.98 -17.17
CA ALA A 66 -13.64 0.58 -17.43
C ALA A 66 -12.81 -0.06 -16.29
N MET A 67 -11.91 0.71 -15.69
CA MET A 67 -11.09 0.23 -14.58
C MET A 67 -11.85 0.14 -13.27
N LEU A 68 -12.63 1.17 -12.93
CA LEU A 68 -13.45 1.14 -11.71
C LEU A 68 -14.49 0.02 -11.77
N ARG A 69 -15.02 -0.34 -12.94
CA ARG A 69 -15.91 -1.52 -13.07
C ARG A 69 -15.29 -2.81 -12.54
N SER A 70 -13.97 -2.96 -12.67
CA SER A 70 -13.26 -4.15 -12.19
C SER A 70 -12.92 -4.11 -10.70
N ILE A 71 -12.94 -2.93 -10.07
CA ILE A 71 -12.56 -2.72 -8.67
C ILE A 71 -13.80 -2.54 -7.79
N CYS A 72 -14.71 -1.67 -8.21
CA CYS A 72 -15.95 -1.30 -7.53
C CYS A 72 -17.08 -1.16 -8.56
N PRO A 73 -17.71 -2.27 -8.98
CA PRO A 73 -18.73 -2.26 -10.04
C PRO A 73 -19.96 -1.44 -9.64
N SER A 74 -20.38 -1.50 -8.38
CA SER A 74 -21.57 -0.82 -7.85
C SER A 74 -21.45 0.71 -7.96
N GLU A 75 -20.34 1.29 -7.52
CA GLU A 75 -20.13 2.75 -7.63
C GLU A 75 -19.95 3.20 -9.07
N THR A 76 -19.41 2.33 -9.93
CA THR A 76 -19.16 2.69 -11.33
C THR A 76 -20.45 2.80 -12.15
N GLN A 77 -21.54 2.13 -11.75
CA GLN A 77 -22.83 2.28 -12.40
C GLN A 77 -23.40 3.69 -12.27
N LEU A 78 -23.04 4.40 -11.20
CA LEU A 78 -23.45 5.79 -10.97
C LEU A 78 -22.60 6.80 -11.76
N LEU A 79 -21.52 6.33 -12.39
CA LEU A 79 -20.52 7.17 -13.03
C LEU A 79 -20.79 7.26 -14.53
N ASP A 80 -21.38 8.38 -14.95
CA ASP A 80 -21.68 8.64 -16.35
C ASP A 80 -20.37 8.82 -17.17
N PRO A 81 -20.15 8.03 -18.23
CA PRO A 81 -19.00 8.19 -19.12
C PRO A 81 -18.87 9.60 -19.74
N ALA A 82 -19.99 10.31 -19.93
CA ALA A 82 -19.98 11.65 -20.54
C ALA A 82 -19.39 12.73 -19.61
N VAL A 83 -19.34 12.48 -18.30
CA VAL A 83 -18.79 13.43 -17.30
C VAL A 83 -17.28 13.64 -17.47
N GLY A 84 -16.58 12.79 -18.23
CA GLY A 84 -15.12 12.92 -18.39
C GLY A 84 -14.38 12.66 -17.08
N ALA A 85 -14.87 11.72 -16.29
CA ALA A 85 -14.26 11.33 -15.02
C ALA A 85 -12.89 10.67 -15.24
N ARG A 86 -11.95 11.01 -14.37
CA ARG A 86 -10.58 10.47 -14.34
C ARG A 86 -10.28 9.92 -12.97
N VAL A 87 -9.43 8.89 -12.94
CA VAL A 87 -8.99 8.26 -11.70
C VAL A 87 -7.48 8.39 -11.61
N ARG A 88 -6.99 8.76 -10.43
CA ARG A 88 -5.56 8.75 -10.13
C ARG A 88 -5.27 7.78 -9.00
N PHE A 89 -4.50 6.75 -9.31
CA PHE A 89 -4.03 5.78 -8.32
C PHE A 89 -2.80 6.33 -7.59
N ARG A 90 -2.70 6.00 -6.32
CA ARG A 90 -1.64 6.42 -5.40
C ARG A 90 -1.24 5.24 -4.52
N LEU A 91 0.04 5.19 -4.16
CA LEU A 91 0.54 4.27 -3.15
C LEU A 91 0.49 4.97 -1.79
N GLY A 92 0.05 4.26 -0.76
CA GLY A 92 0.01 4.72 0.62
C GLY A 92 0.08 3.56 1.60
N GLY A 93 -0.33 3.79 2.84
CA GLY A 93 -0.31 2.79 3.90
C GLY A 93 0.70 3.11 5.00
N ARG A 94 0.48 2.57 6.20
CA ARG A 94 1.34 2.79 7.37
C ARG A 94 2.51 1.81 7.46
N SER A 95 2.43 0.69 6.74
CA SER A 95 3.43 -0.37 6.74
C SER A 95 3.72 -0.83 5.31
N TRP A 96 4.86 -1.49 5.15
CA TRP A 96 5.24 -2.15 3.92
C TRP A 96 4.63 -3.57 3.84
N PRO A 97 4.18 -4.07 2.67
CA PRO A 97 4.07 -3.43 1.34
C PRO A 97 3.01 -2.32 1.26
N PRO A 98 3.10 -1.39 0.28
CA PRO A 98 2.18 -0.27 0.19
C PRO A 98 0.79 -0.70 -0.27
N THR A 99 -0.24 -0.05 0.26
CA THR A 99 -1.63 -0.20 -0.16
C THR A 99 -1.95 0.78 -1.28
N ILE A 100 -2.77 0.38 -2.25
CA ILE A 100 -3.21 1.23 -3.35
C ILE A 100 -4.48 1.99 -2.93
N TYR A 101 -4.45 3.31 -3.11
CA TYR A 101 -5.59 4.21 -2.97
C TYR A 101 -5.89 4.87 -4.31
N PHE A 102 -7.11 5.34 -4.51
CA PHE A 102 -7.48 6.09 -5.70
C PHE A 102 -8.31 7.32 -5.36
N LYS A 103 -8.20 8.34 -6.20
CA LYS A 103 -9.07 9.53 -6.17
C LYS A 103 -9.73 9.68 -7.53
N VAL A 104 -11.05 9.77 -7.52
CA VAL A 104 -11.86 10.13 -8.69
C VAL A 104 -11.94 11.66 -8.77
N TYR A 105 -11.79 12.22 -9.95
CA TYR A 105 -11.95 13.64 -10.22
C TYR A 105 -12.52 13.85 -11.61
N ILE A 106 -13.20 14.98 -11.82
CA ILE A 106 -13.82 15.34 -13.09
C ILE A 106 -12.87 16.31 -13.79
N ALA A 107 -12.51 16.02 -15.05
CA ALA A 107 -11.71 16.94 -15.86
C ALA A 107 -12.58 17.93 -16.66
N ALA A 108 -13.86 17.59 -16.87
CA ALA A 108 -14.83 18.46 -17.51
C ALA A 108 -15.19 19.66 -16.60
N PRO A 109 -15.61 20.79 -17.20
CA PRO A 109 -16.17 21.90 -16.43
C PRO A 109 -17.43 21.43 -15.69
N VAL A 110 -17.51 21.76 -14.40
CA VAL A 110 -18.65 21.43 -13.54
C VAL A 110 -19.44 22.71 -13.28
N CYS A 111 -20.76 22.63 -13.42
CA CYS A 111 -21.69 23.67 -13.01
C CYS A 111 -22.64 23.14 -11.93
N ASP A 112 -22.94 23.98 -10.94
CA ASP A 112 -23.95 23.65 -9.93
C ASP A 112 -25.33 24.01 -10.48
N VAL A 113 -26.20 23.01 -10.59
CA VAL A 113 -27.62 23.25 -10.84
C VAL A 113 -28.22 23.73 -9.51
N ASN A 114 -28.61 25.00 -9.43
CA ASN A 114 -29.16 25.72 -8.25
C ASN A 114 -28.18 26.51 -7.37
N ALA A 115 -26.96 26.79 -7.82
CA ALA A 115 -26.15 27.82 -7.14
C ALA A 115 -26.71 29.23 -7.44
N PHE A 116 -26.81 30.08 -6.43
CA PHE A 116 -27.26 31.49 -6.56
C PHE A 116 -26.43 32.31 -7.56
N ALA A 117 -25.23 31.87 -7.92
CA ALA A 117 -24.41 32.42 -8.99
C ALA A 117 -23.48 31.33 -9.56
N PRO A 118 -23.15 31.34 -10.87
CA PRO A 118 -22.20 30.40 -11.46
C PRO A 118 -20.83 30.50 -10.77
N ARG A 119 -20.39 29.40 -10.15
CA ARG A 119 -19.04 29.27 -9.60
C ARG A 119 -18.15 28.52 -10.59
N VAL A 120 -16.97 29.07 -10.86
CA VAL A 120 -15.97 28.41 -11.72
C VAL A 120 -15.16 27.44 -10.87
N TYR A 121 -15.53 26.16 -10.90
CA TYR A 121 -14.83 25.10 -10.15
C TYR A 121 -13.59 24.57 -10.84
N ALA A 122 -13.59 24.60 -12.17
CA ALA A 122 -12.47 24.21 -13.00
C ALA A 122 -11.85 25.48 -13.58
N LEU A 123 -10.83 26.02 -12.90
CA LEU A 123 -9.99 27.04 -13.51
C LEU A 123 -9.17 26.37 -14.63
N PRO A 124 -9.11 26.93 -15.84
CA PRO A 124 -8.14 26.48 -16.82
C PRO A 124 -6.73 26.59 -16.22
N PRO A 125 -5.79 25.72 -16.59
CA PRO A 125 -4.42 25.82 -16.11
C PRO A 125 -3.90 27.23 -16.35
N SER A 126 -3.35 27.86 -15.30
CA SER A 126 -2.88 29.23 -15.39
C SER A 126 -1.80 29.34 -16.48
N PRO A 127 -1.84 30.37 -17.34
CA PRO A 127 -0.94 30.49 -18.49
C PRO A 127 0.55 30.64 -18.12
N LEU A 128 0.87 30.76 -16.84
CA LEU A 128 2.23 30.93 -16.33
C LEU A 128 2.97 29.60 -16.08
N HIS A 129 2.32 28.45 -16.27
CA HIS A 129 2.92 27.12 -16.08
C HIS A 129 2.54 26.16 -17.22
N GLY A 130 3.16 26.34 -18.39
CA GLY A 130 3.04 25.39 -19.50
C GLY A 130 2.96 26.04 -20.87
N SER A 131 4.05 26.65 -21.30
CA SER A 131 4.31 26.96 -22.70
C SER A 131 4.40 25.68 -23.55
N ALA A 132 4.05 25.86 -24.83
CA ALA A 132 4.36 25.00 -25.95
C ALA A 132 3.70 23.62 -25.96
N LEU A 133 2.66 23.48 -26.78
CA LEU A 133 2.71 22.64 -27.99
C LEU A 133 1.47 22.99 -28.83
N SER A 134 1.66 23.97 -29.72
CA SER A 134 0.90 24.09 -30.96
C SER A 134 1.34 22.98 -31.89
N THR A 135 0.42 22.20 -32.44
CA THR A 135 0.63 21.63 -33.78
C THR A 135 -0.74 21.35 -34.40
N THR A 136 -0.97 22.07 -35.50
CA THR A 136 -1.71 21.70 -36.73
C THR A 136 -2.87 20.73 -36.64
#